data_AF-A0A382UJA3-F1
#
_entry.id   AF-A0A382UJA3-F1
#
_cell.length_a   1.000
_cell.length_b   1.000
_cell.length_c   1.000
_cell.angle_alpha   90.00
_cell.angle_beta   90.00
_cell.angle_gamma   90.00
#
_symmetry.space_group_name_H-M   'P 1'
#
loop_
_entity.id
_entity.type
_entity.pdbx_description
1 polymer ?
#
loop_
_entity_poly.entity_id
_entity_poly.type
_entity_poly.pdbx_seq_one_letter_code
_entity_poly.pdbx_strand_id
1 'polypeptide(L)'
;TDGVNYLPLETAQDYKPAFDGNEGPNTGGMGSYSPYYSLGDPLVQDILNKVIRKTVEGLAQEELPFKGVLYAGIMLTDEGPMMLEYNARFGDPETQSILSRLKTDPLAVFEAASEPGGLEKMVLEWDERDAVCIVAASGGYPGSYEQGAPIEGLTPAGEDSQEAGLWVYHAGTRRGETGETLTAGGRVLGVTALGETREAASEKAYEALAGISFDGLHSRSDIGQTMAN
;
A
#
# COMPACT_ATOMS: atom_id res chain seq x y z
N THR A 1 12.80 10.05 -5.22
CA THR A 1 14.13 10.56 -5.60
C THR A 1 13.98 11.51 -6.75
N ASP A 2 14.78 12.57 -6.77
CA ASP A 2 14.82 13.57 -7.85
C ASP A 2 16.01 13.37 -8.80
N GLY A 3 16.69 12.22 -8.67
CA GLY A 3 17.89 11.86 -9.42
C GLY A 3 19.19 12.24 -8.72
N VAL A 4 19.14 13.06 -7.66
CA VAL A 4 20.31 13.46 -6.85
C VAL A 4 20.05 13.26 -5.36
N ASN A 5 18.87 13.66 -4.88
CA ASN A 5 18.40 13.48 -3.51
C ASN A 5 17.24 12.48 -3.45
N TYR A 6 16.97 11.99 -2.24
CA TYR A 6 15.80 11.19 -1.95
C TYR A 6 15.11 11.68 -0.68
N LEU A 7 13.80 11.48 -0.66
CA LEU A 7 12.92 11.75 0.47
C LEU A 7 12.28 10.41 0.87
N PRO A 8 12.61 9.84 2.03
CA PRO A 8 11.98 8.61 2.51
C PRO A 8 10.47 8.80 2.69
N LEU A 9 9.69 7.82 2.27
CA LEU A 9 8.28 7.71 2.63
C LEU A 9 8.13 6.84 3.89
N GLU A 10 6.94 6.87 4.49
CA GLU A 10 6.59 5.96 5.58
C GLU A 10 6.73 4.49 5.17
N THR A 11 7.09 3.66 6.16
CA THR A 11 7.26 2.22 5.95
C THR A 11 5.89 1.53 5.84
N ALA A 12 5.87 0.37 5.21
CA ALA A 12 4.68 -0.47 5.15
C ALA A 12 5.07 -1.95 5.12
N GLN A 13 4.13 -2.81 5.50
CA GLN A 13 4.22 -4.24 5.30
C GLN A 13 3.04 -4.69 4.43
N ASP A 14 3.33 -5.51 3.41
CA ASP A 14 2.36 -6.14 2.51
C ASP A 14 2.16 -7.63 2.86
N TYR A 15 0.95 -8.14 2.63
CA TYR A 15 0.57 -9.55 2.80
C TYR A 15 0.39 -10.21 1.43
N LYS A 16 1.46 -10.83 0.91
CA LYS A 16 1.44 -11.46 -0.42
C LYS A 16 0.61 -12.75 -0.52
N PRO A 17 0.62 -13.68 0.45
CA PRO A 17 -0.12 -14.94 0.31
C PRO A 17 -1.64 -14.72 0.28
N ALA A 18 -2.33 -15.54 -0.52
CA ALA A 18 -3.76 -15.40 -0.79
C ALA A 18 -4.67 -15.63 0.44
N PHE A 19 -4.23 -16.45 1.39
CA PHE A 19 -5.05 -16.90 2.51
C PHE A 19 -4.48 -16.48 3.87
N ASP A 20 -5.35 -16.54 4.88
CA ASP A 20 -5.00 -16.29 6.27
C ASP A 20 -3.85 -17.19 6.71
N GLY A 21 -3.06 -16.70 7.66
CA GLY A 21 -1.89 -17.45 8.15
C GLY A 21 -0.69 -17.42 7.20
N ASN A 22 -0.69 -16.55 6.20
CA ASN A 22 0.33 -16.50 5.14
C ASN A 22 0.38 -17.78 4.28
N GLU A 23 -0.78 -18.39 4.05
CA GLU A 23 -0.92 -19.62 3.28
C GLU A 23 -1.31 -19.39 1.81
N GLY A 24 -1.09 -20.44 1.01
CA GLY A 24 -1.49 -20.47 -0.40
C GLY A 24 -0.52 -19.74 -1.34
N PRO A 25 -0.93 -19.54 -2.61
CA PRO A 25 -0.08 -18.92 -3.61
C PRO A 25 0.18 -17.44 -3.29
N ASN A 26 1.36 -16.95 -3.68
CA ASN A 26 1.64 -15.53 -3.68
C ASN A 26 0.73 -14.79 -4.67
N THR A 27 0.29 -13.61 -4.26
CA THR A 27 -0.55 -12.69 -5.03
C THR A 27 0.21 -11.39 -5.29
N GLY A 28 -0.47 -10.40 -5.88
CA GLY A 28 0.03 -9.03 -5.94
C GLY A 28 0.06 -8.34 -4.57
N GLY A 29 -0.61 -8.89 -3.56
CA GLY A 29 -0.82 -8.33 -2.22
C GLY A 29 -2.30 -8.35 -1.86
N MET A 30 -2.65 -9.00 -0.74
CA MET A 30 -4.01 -9.12 -0.19
C MET A 30 -4.34 -8.07 0.87
N GLY A 31 -3.36 -7.25 1.23
CA GLY A 31 -3.53 -6.14 2.16
C GLY A 31 -2.19 -5.56 2.56
N SER A 32 -2.23 -4.40 3.20
CA SER A 32 -1.03 -3.73 3.69
C SER A 32 -1.35 -2.93 4.94
N TYR A 33 -0.32 -2.56 5.70
CA TYR A 33 -0.45 -1.55 6.73
C TYR A 33 0.77 -0.64 6.80
N SER A 34 0.57 0.57 7.32
CA SER A 34 1.60 1.59 7.54
C SER A 34 1.31 2.35 8.84
N PRO A 35 2.33 2.66 9.66
CA PRO A 35 3.74 2.35 9.48
C PRO A 35 4.08 0.93 9.96
N TYR A 36 5.28 0.44 9.60
CA TYR A 36 5.81 -0.82 10.10
C TYR A 36 6.76 -0.58 11.28
N TYR A 37 6.20 -0.54 12.49
CA TYR A 37 6.92 -0.20 13.72
C TYR A 37 8.03 -1.18 14.16
N SER A 38 8.03 -2.42 13.67
CA SER A 38 9.06 -3.40 14.04
C SER A 38 10.45 -3.01 13.52
N LEU A 39 10.53 -2.08 12.57
CA LEU A 39 11.79 -1.45 12.18
C LEU A 39 12.12 -0.32 13.17
N GLY A 40 13.04 -0.57 14.10
CA GLY A 40 13.59 0.52 14.91
C GLY A 40 14.38 1.53 14.07
N ASP A 41 14.45 2.79 14.51
CA ASP A 41 15.15 3.87 13.80
C ASP A 41 16.56 3.49 13.30
N PRO A 42 17.42 2.79 14.08
CA PRO A 42 18.75 2.40 13.61
C PRO A 42 18.70 1.51 12.37
N LEU A 43 17.72 0.59 12.30
CA LEU A 43 17.56 -0.32 11.18
C LEU A 43 17.01 0.38 9.95
N VAL A 44 16.07 1.32 10.13
CA VAL A 44 15.60 2.20 9.05
C VAL A 44 16.77 2.99 8.47
N GLN A 45 17.59 3.60 9.31
CA GLN A 45 18.77 4.34 8.86
C GLN A 45 19.79 3.44 8.16
N ASP A 46 19.95 2.19 8.61
CA ASP A 46 20.83 1.22 7.94
C ASP A 46 20.34 0.90 6.52
N ILE A 47 19.04 0.65 6.35
CA ILE A 47 18.41 0.43 5.03
C ILE A 47 18.58 1.65 4.14
N LEU A 48 18.26 2.85 4.64
CA LEU A 48 18.39 4.08 3.87
C LEU A 48 19.83 4.33 3.41
N ASN A 49 20.82 4.07 4.26
CA ASN A 49 22.22 4.32 3.94
C ASN A 49 22.84 3.24 3.05
N LYS A 50 22.56 1.95 3.31
CA LYS A 50 23.18 0.83 2.58
C LYS A 50 22.48 0.49 1.28
N VAL A 51 21.17 0.71 1.20
CA VAL A 51 20.35 0.31 0.04
C VAL A 51 19.95 1.54 -0.77
N ILE A 52 19.16 2.45 -0.18
CA ILE A 52 18.55 3.56 -0.94
C ILE A 52 19.60 4.56 -1.42
N ARG A 53 20.41 5.10 -0.50
CA ARG A 53 21.45 6.07 -0.84
C ARG A 53 22.43 5.51 -1.86
N LYS A 54 22.91 4.28 -1.65
CA LYS A 54 23.85 3.63 -2.57
C LYS A 54 23.27 3.40 -3.96
N THR A 55 21.99 3.09 -4.05
CA THR A 55 21.32 2.93 -5.35
C THR A 55 21.18 4.25 -6.07
N VAL A 56 20.75 5.32 -5.38
CA VAL A 56 20.63 6.65 -5.98
C VAL A 56 22.00 7.18 -6.42
N GLU A 57 23.03 7.07 -5.56
CA GLU A 57 24.40 7.47 -5.89
C GLU A 57 24.98 6.66 -7.06
N GLY A 58 24.79 5.33 -7.06
CA GLY A 58 25.29 4.45 -8.12
C GLY A 58 24.66 4.74 -9.47
N LEU A 59 23.33 4.89 -9.51
CA LEU A 59 22.61 5.26 -10.74
C LEU A 59 23.05 6.62 -11.28
N ALA A 60 23.30 7.60 -10.40
CA ALA A 60 23.85 8.89 -10.82
C ALA A 60 25.28 8.78 -11.38
N GLN A 61 26.14 7.93 -10.78
CA GLN A 61 27.51 7.68 -11.26
C GLN A 61 27.53 7.00 -12.62
N GLU A 62 26.53 6.18 -12.93
CA GLU A 62 26.36 5.53 -14.23
C GLU A 62 25.66 6.43 -15.26
N GLU A 63 25.44 7.72 -14.96
CA GLU A 63 24.74 8.68 -15.82
C GLU A 63 23.28 8.27 -16.13
N LEU A 64 22.66 7.52 -15.21
CA LEU A 64 21.27 7.03 -15.26
C LEU A 64 20.46 7.52 -14.05
N PRO A 65 20.38 8.84 -13.77
CA PRO A 65 19.72 9.34 -12.56
C PRO A 65 18.24 8.95 -12.53
N PHE A 66 17.83 8.26 -11.47
CA PHE A 66 16.46 7.79 -11.32
C PHE A 66 15.58 8.83 -10.61
N LYS A 67 14.52 9.26 -11.31
CA LYS A 67 13.50 10.18 -10.81
C LYS A 67 12.18 9.46 -10.60
N GLY A 68 11.54 9.69 -9.45
CA GLY A 68 10.28 9.07 -9.07
C GLY A 68 10.38 8.20 -7.82
N VAL A 69 9.58 7.13 -7.77
CA VAL A 69 9.45 6.25 -6.61
C VAL A 69 10.39 5.07 -6.75
N LEU A 70 11.41 5.04 -5.89
CA LEU A 70 12.28 3.89 -5.71
C LEU A 70 11.76 3.09 -4.52
N TYR A 71 11.13 1.96 -4.79
CA TYR A 71 10.66 1.02 -3.77
C TYR A 71 11.70 -0.08 -3.62
N ALA A 72 12.08 -0.38 -2.37
CA ALA A 72 12.96 -1.49 -2.03
C ALA A 72 12.22 -2.49 -1.16
N GLY A 73 12.04 -3.71 -1.67
CA GLY A 73 11.55 -4.84 -0.88
C GLY A 73 12.67 -5.35 0.02
N ILE A 74 12.49 -5.28 1.32
CA ILE A 74 13.49 -5.68 2.32
C ILE A 74 13.01 -6.91 3.08
N MET A 75 13.88 -7.93 3.18
CA MET A 75 13.72 -9.04 4.12
C MET A 75 14.56 -8.77 5.36
N LEU A 76 13.96 -8.89 6.53
CA LEU A 76 14.71 -8.90 7.78
C LEU A 76 15.18 -10.32 8.06
N THR A 77 16.50 -10.50 8.13
CA THR A 77 17.14 -11.77 8.44
C THR A 77 17.95 -11.66 9.73
N ASP A 78 18.40 -12.78 10.28
CA ASP A 78 19.29 -12.78 11.46
C ASP A 78 20.63 -12.05 11.19
N GLU A 79 21.02 -11.89 9.92
CA GLU A 79 22.22 -11.17 9.49
C GLU A 79 21.96 -9.67 9.23
N GLY A 80 20.71 -9.22 9.35
CA GLY A 80 20.28 -7.85 9.08
C GLY A 80 19.36 -7.71 7.86
N PRO A 81 19.09 -6.47 7.41
CA PRO A 81 18.19 -6.20 6.30
C PRO A 81 18.84 -6.60 4.96
N MET A 82 18.16 -7.45 4.21
CA MET A 82 18.59 -7.95 2.91
C MET A 82 17.65 -7.42 1.82
N MET A 83 18.23 -6.93 0.72
CA MET A 83 17.48 -6.47 -0.44
C MET A 83 16.90 -7.68 -1.18
N LEU A 84 15.58 -7.71 -1.39
CA LEU A 84 14.90 -8.73 -2.19
C LEU A 84 14.70 -8.28 -3.64
N GLU A 85 14.03 -7.14 -3.82
CA GLU A 85 13.69 -6.59 -5.13
C GLU A 85 13.62 -5.05 -5.12
N TYR A 86 13.89 -4.46 -6.29
CA TYR A 86 13.55 -3.07 -6.57
C TYR A 86 12.28 -2.98 -7.40
N ASN A 87 11.46 -1.99 -7.09
CA ASN A 87 10.37 -1.55 -7.95
C ASN A 87 10.53 -0.07 -8.28
N ALA A 88 10.32 0.29 -9.55
CA ALA A 88 10.45 1.65 -10.07
C ALA A 88 9.13 2.46 -9.98
N ARG A 89 8.29 2.11 -9.02
CA ARG A 89 6.93 2.63 -8.86
C ARG A 89 6.45 2.37 -7.44
N PHE A 90 5.31 2.97 -7.13
CA PHE A 90 4.53 2.72 -5.92
C PHE A 90 4.09 1.24 -5.81
N GLY A 91 4.09 0.72 -4.58
CA GLY A 91 3.55 -0.60 -4.24
C GLY A 91 2.02 -0.64 -4.35
N ASP A 92 1.44 -1.81 -4.58
CA ASP A 92 -0.01 -1.99 -4.54
C ASP A 92 -0.26 -3.34 -3.86
N PRO A 93 -0.80 -3.38 -2.62
CA PRO A 93 -1.62 -2.34 -1.99
C PRO A 93 -0.89 -1.35 -1.05
N GLU A 94 0.44 -1.27 -1.02
CA GLU A 94 1.14 -0.40 -0.05
C GLU A 94 0.78 1.08 -0.19
N THR A 95 0.57 1.56 -1.42
CA THR A 95 0.19 2.96 -1.69
C THR A 95 -1.09 3.36 -0.98
N GLN A 96 -2.07 2.47 -0.95
CA GLN A 96 -3.36 2.69 -0.32
C GLN A 96 -3.25 2.74 1.21
N SER A 97 -2.15 2.27 1.81
CA SER A 97 -1.89 2.44 3.25
C SER A 97 -0.99 3.64 3.52
N ILE A 98 0.02 3.89 2.69
CA ILE A 98 0.99 4.97 2.87
C ILE A 98 0.34 6.32 2.54
N LEU A 99 -0.18 6.50 1.31
CA LEU A 99 -0.64 7.81 0.87
C LEU A 99 -1.92 8.28 1.57
N SER A 100 -2.72 7.37 2.15
CA SER A 100 -3.86 7.75 2.99
C SER A 100 -3.44 8.41 4.31
N ARG A 101 -2.18 8.29 4.71
CA ARG A 101 -1.59 8.99 5.86
C ARG A 101 -0.85 10.27 5.47
N LEU A 102 -0.60 10.52 4.18
CA LEU A 102 0.19 11.67 3.75
C LEU A 102 -0.66 12.95 3.86
N LYS A 103 -0.25 13.88 4.72
CA LYS A 103 -0.90 15.20 4.85
C LYS A 103 -0.35 16.22 3.87
N THR A 104 0.95 16.13 3.57
CA THR A 104 1.57 16.97 2.53
C THR A 104 0.91 16.69 1.18
N ASP A 105 0.63 17.74 0.42
CA ASP A 105 0.04 17.60 -0.92
C ASP A 105 0.94 16.71 -1.82
N PRO A 106 0.45 15.54 -2.27
CA PRO A 106 1.25 14.64 -3.11
C PRO A 106 1.66 15.29 -4.44
N LEU A 107 0.89 16.23 -4.98
CA LEU A 107 1.27 16.92 -6.22
C LEU A 107 2.55 17.73 -6.01
N ALA A 108 2.66 18.46 -4.90
CA ALA A 108 3.86 19.21 -4.56
C ALA A 108 5.09 18.30 -4.41
N VAL A 109 4.90 17.08 -3.87
CA VAL A 109 5.99 16.08 -3.75
C VAL A 109 6.43 15.60 -5.13
N PHE A 110 5.48 15.35 -6.04
CA PHE A 110 5.79 14.88 -7.40
C PHE A 110 6.46 15.95 -8.25
N GLU A 111 6.01 17.20 -8.14
CA GLU A 111 6.66 18.36 -8.79
C GLU A 111 8.08 18.58 -8.25
N ALA A 112 8.28 18.49 -6.93
CA ALA A 112 9.62 18.54 -6.35
C ALA A 112 10.51 17.39 -6.84
N ALA A 113 9.96 16.18 -6.98
CA ALA A 113 10.71 15.02 -7.46
C ALA A 113 11.04 15.05 -8.97
N SER A 114 10.37 15.87 -9.79
CA SER A 114 10.68 15.98 -11.22
C SER A 114 11.93 16.83 -11.48
N GLU A 115 12.27 17.75 -10.57
CA GLU A 115 13.40 18.66 -10.69
C GLU A 115 14.61 18.19 -9.86
N PRO A 116 15.81 18.04 -10.45
CA PRO A 116 17.01 17.66 -9.69
C PRO A 116 17.27 18.65 -8.54
N GLY A 117 17.40 18.14 -7.31
CA GLY A 117 17.55 18.98 -6.12
C GLY A 117 16.23 19.42 -5.47
N GLY A 118 15.09 19.21 -6.11
CA GLY A 118 13.79 19.67 -5.61
C GLY A 118 13.37 19.05 -4.27
N LEU A 119 13.92 17.88 -3.91
CA LEU A 119 13.59 17.21 -2.65
C LEU A 119 14.50 17.62 -1.47
N GLU A 120 15.59 18.37 -1.68
CA GLU A 120 16.65 18.61 -0.67
C GLU A 120 16.12 19.16 0.68
N LYS A 121 15.10 20.00 0.64
CA LYS A 121 14.55 20.68 1.83
C LYS A 121 13.10 20.31 2.12
N MET A 122 12.56 19.33 1.39
CA MET A 122 11.18 18.92 1.57
C MET A 122 11.04 18.08 2.84
N VAL A 123 10.01 18.38 3.62
CA VAL A 123 9.61 17.61 4.79
C VAL A 123 8.19 17.15 4.57
N LEU A 124 7.94 15.85 4.79
CA LEU A 124 6.62 15.28 4.69
C LEU A 124 5.93 15.33 6.05
N GLU A 125 4.69 15.78 6.05
CA GLU A 125 3.78 15.72 7.18
C GLU A 125 2.89 14.49 7.03
N TRP A 126 2.78 13.72 8.10
CA TRP A 126 2.03 12.48 8.13
C TRP A 126 0.92 12.52 9.19
N ASP A 127 -0.12 11.73 8.97
CA ASP A 127 -1.07 11.35 10.00
C ASP A 127 -0.38 10.39 10.98
N GLU A 128 -0.57 10.65 12.27
CA GLU A 128 0.02 9.85 13.35
C GLU A 128 -0.69 8.51 13.50
N ARG A 129 -1.93 8.40 13.01
CA ARG A 129 -2.73 7.17 13.01
C ARG A 129 -2.15 6.14 12.04
N ASP A 130 -2.38 4.88 12.37
CA ASP A 130 -2.04 3.73 11.53
C ASP A 130 -3.08 3.58 10.41
N ALA A 131 -2.61 3.14 9.26
CA ALA A 131 -3.46 2.78 8.12
C ALA A 131 -3.39 1.28 7.87
N VAL A 132 -4.55 0.67 7.64
CA VAL A 132 -4.66 -0.72 7.17
C VAL A 132 -5.50 -0.72 5.90
N CYS A 133 -5.00 -1.35 4.84
CA CYS A 133 -5.70 -1.59 3.58
C CYS A 133 -5.98 -3.09 3.43
N ILE A 134 -7.24 -3.45 3.20
CA ILE A 134 -7.67 -4.83 2.95
C ILE A 134 -8.11 -4.94 1.49
N VAL A 135 -7.57 -5.92 0.77
CA VAL A 135 -7.96 -6.17 -0.61
C VAL A 135 -9.16 -7.11 -0.65
N ALA A 136 -10.23 -6.67 -1.34
CA ALA A 136 -11.32 -7.52 -1.78
C ALA A 136 -11.02 -8.01 -3.21
N ALA A 137 -10.93 -9.32 -3.37
CA ALA A 137 -10.58 -9.99 -4.61
C ALA A 137 -11.77 -10.83 -5.15
N SER A 138 -11.74 -11.10 -6.46
CA SER A 138 -12.66 -12.02 -7.11
C SER A 138 -12.33 -13.46 -6.72
N GLY A 139 -13.36 -14.27 -6.51
CA GLY A 139 -13.22 -15.68 -6.12
C GLY A 139 -12.38 -16.45 -7.12
N GLY A 140 -11.39 -17.19 -6.62
CA GLY A 140 -10.43 -17.94 -7.43
C GLY A 140 -9.11 -17.20 -7.74
N TYR A 141 -9.01 -15.90 -7.47
CA TYR A 141 -7.72 -15.16 -7.47
C TYR A 141 -6.72 -15.82 -6.48
N PRO A 142 -5.43 -16.00 -6.83
CA PRO A 142 -4.72 -15.53 -8.04
C PRO A 142 -4.79 -16.45 -9.26
N GLY A 143 -5.60 -17.51 -9.21
CA GLY A 143 -5.89 -18.38 -10.35
C GLY A 143 -6.98 -17.82 -11.27
N SER A 144 -7.82 -18.69 -11.82
CA SER A 144 -8.96 -18.30 -12.65
C SER A 144 -10.09 -17.72 -11.79
N TYR A 145 -10.66 -16.60 -12.22
CA TYR A 145 -11.75 -15.90 -11.55
C TYR A 145 -12.77 -15.38 -12.56
N GLU A 146 -14.02 -15.27 -12.12
CA GLU A 146 -15.11 -14.68 -12.91
C GLU A 146 -15.09 -13.16 -12.82
N GLN A 147 -15.68 -12.50 -13.82
CA GLN A 147 -15.84 -11.04 -13.87
C GLN A 147 -17.28 -10.66 -14.16
N GLY A 148 -17.63 -9.40 -13.90
CA GLY A 148 -18.95 -8.85 -14.21
C GLY A 148 -19.98 -9.03 -13.09
N ALA A 149 -19.57 -9.48 -11.91
CA ALA A 149 -20.43 -9.52 -10.74
C ALA A 149 -20.76 -8.09 -10.27
N PRO A 150 -22.03 -7.74 -10.03
CA PRO A 150 -22.40 -6.47 -9.43
C PRO A 150 -21.79 -6.27 -8.05
N ILE A 151 -21.26 -5.07 -7.80
CA ILE A 151 -20.71 -4.66 -6.51
C ILE A 151 -21.76 -3.80 -5.80
N GLU A 152 -22.21 -4.29 -4.65
CA GLU A 152 -23.14 -3.59 -3.76
C GLU A 152 -22.42 -3.03 -2.53
N GLY A 153 -23.04 -2.03 -1.89
CA GLY A 153 -22.56 -1.55 -0.59
C GLY A 153 -21.36 -0.59 -0.62
N LEU A 154 -21.06 0.04 -1.77
CA LEU A 154 -20.01 1.07 -1.90
C LEU A 154 -20.34 2.40 -1.18
N THR A 155 -21.35 2.43 -0.32
CA THR A 155 -21.74 3.60 0.49
C THR A 155 -20.60 4.15 1.37
N PRO A 156 -19.66 3.34 1.91
CA PRO A 156 -18.48 3.83 2.64
C PRO A 156 -17.46 4.64 1.81
N ALA A 157 -17.76 5.00 0.55
CA ALA A 157 -16.88 5.76 -0.33
C ALA A 157 -17.19 7.28 -0.41
N GLY A 158 -18.09 7.80 0.44
CA GLY A 158 -18.49 9.22 0.45
C GLY A 158 -17.49 10.16 1.15
N GLU A 159 -17.63 11.48 0.93
CA GLU A 159 -16.76 12.51 1.52
C GLU A 159 -16.68 12.41 3.06
N ASP A 160 -17.81 12.20 3.74
CA ASP A 160 -17.88 12.02 5.20
C ASP A 160 -17.01 10.84 5.69
N SER A 161 -16.91 9.77 4.90
CA SER A 161 -16.08 8.60 5.23
C SER A 161 -14.60 8.93 5.09
N GLN A 162 -14.22 9.71 4.07
CA GLN A 162 -12.84 10.14 3.86
C GLN A 162 -12.37 11.09 4.95
N GLU A 163 -13.21 12.03 5.38
CA GLU A 163 -12.93 12.88 6.54
C GLU A 163 -12.78 12.05 7.83
N ALA A 164 -13.56 10.98 7.96
CA ALA A 164 -13.41 10.02 9.04
C ALA A 164 -12.19 9.09 8.89
N GLY A 165 -11.41 9.19 7.81
CA GLY A 165 -10.25 8.34 7.53
C GLY A 165 -10.62 6.93 7.06
N LEU A 166 -11.56 6.82 6.13
CA LEU A 166 -11.98 5.57 5.50
C LEU A 166 -12.11 5.79 3.97
N TRP A 167 -11.50 4.92 3.18
CA TRP A 167 -11.53 4.99 1.72
C TRP A 167 -11.79 3.62 1.10
N VAL A 168 -12.48 3.62 -0.04
CA VAL A 168 -12.61 2.46 -0.92
C VAL A 168 -11.92 2.79 -2.24
N TYR A 169 -10.74 2.20 -2.45
CA TYR A 169 -9.96 2.35 -3.67
C TYR A 169 -10.37 1.30 -4.69
N HIS A 170 -10.79 1.74 -5.87
CA HIS A 170 -11.13 0.84 -6.97
C HIS A 170 -9.87 0.32 -7.67
N ALA A 171 -9.79 -1.00 -7.85
CA ALA A 171 -8.80 -1.65 -8.70
C ALA A 171 -9.49 -2.23 -9.95
N GLY A 172 -9.73 -3.53 -9.98
CA GLY A 172 -10.43 -4.21 -11.08
C GLY A 172 -11.94 -4.01 -11.05
N THR A 173 -12.41 -2.80 -11.35
CA THR A 173 -13.84 -2.50 -11.52
C THR A 173 -14.14 -1.88 -12.88
N ARG A 174 -15.37 -2.04 -13.36
CA ARG A 174 -15.87 -1.37 -14.57
C ARG A 174 -17.30 -0.90 -14.36
N ARG A 175 -17.72 0.08 -15.16
CA ARG A 175 -19.13 0.50 -15.20
C ARG A 175 -19.92 -0.44 -16.12
N GLY A 176 -21.05 -0.93 -15.64
CA GLY A 176 -22.03 -1.70 -16.40
C GLY A 176 -22.90 -0.82 -17.29
N GLU A 177 -23.75 -1.45 -18.10
CA GLU A 177 -24.61 -0.75 -19.07
C GLU A 177 -25.70 0.07 -18.39
N THR A 178 -26.13 -0.33 -17.19
CA THR A 178 -27.17 0.37 -16.42
C THR A 178 -26.59 1.32 -15.37
N GLY A 179 -25.26 1.53 -15.39
CA GLY A 179 -24.54 2.44 -14.49
C GLY A 179 -24.03 1.81 -13.19
N GLU A 180 -24.31 0.52 -12.98
CA GLU A 180 -23.80 -0.25 -11.84
C GLU A 180 -22.27 -0.43 -11.90
N THR A 181 -21.65 -0.66 -10.76
CA THR A 181 -20.22 -1.03 -10.70
C THR A 181 -20.10 -2.54 -10.70
N LEU A 182 -19.27 -3.08 -11.58
CA LEU A 182 -19.06 -4.52 -11.77
C LEU A 182 -17.60 -4.89 -11.50
N THR A 183 -17.35 -6.13 -11.06
CA THR A 183 -16.01 -6.70 -11.00
C THR A 183 -15.39 -6.82 -12.40
N ALA A 184 -14.09 -6.56 -12.52
CA ALA A 184 -13.36 -6.57 -13.79
C ALA A 184 -11.88 -6.96 -13.63
N GLY A 185 -11.53 -7.62 -12.52
CA GLY A 185 -10.15 -8.01 -12.23
C GLY A 185 -10.03 -8.94 -11.02
N GLY A 186 -8.83 -9.49 -10.84
CA GLY A 186 -8.53 -10.39 -9.73
C GLY A 186 -8.61 -9.68 -8.38
N ARG A 187 -7.89 -8.56 -8.21
CA ARG A 187 -8.10 -7.63 -7.10
C ARG A 187 -9.12 -6.58 -7.54
N VAL A 188 -10.18 -6.40 -6.76
CA VAL A 188 -11.35 -5.61 -7.13
C VAL A 188 -11.34 -4.26 -6.41
N LEU A 189 -11.18 -4.27 -5.09
CA LEU A 189 -11.18 -3.08 -4.24
C LEU A 189 -10.06 -3.16 -3.19
N GLY A 190 -9.60 -2.02 -2.70
CA GLY A 190 -8.85 -1.88 -1.46
C GLY A 190 -9.64 -1.03 -0.47
N VAL A 191 -9.99 -1.57 0.69
CA VAL A 191 -10.67 -0.85 1.78
C VAL A 191 -9.62 -0.41 2.78
N THR A 192 -9.36 0.90 2.85
CA THR A 192 -8.37 1.48 3.77
C THR A 192 -9.06 2.22 4.89
N ALA A 193 -8.64 1.99 6.13
CA ALA A 193 -9.03 2.82 7.27
C ALA A 193 -7.83 3.32 8.07
N LEU A 194 -7.98 4.50 8.68
CA LEU A 194 -7.10 5.01 9.74
C LEU A 194 -7.66 4.68 11.12
N GLY A 195 -6.77 4.39 12.06
CA GLY A 195 -7.07 4.18 13.48
C GLY A 195 -5.89 4.55 14.39
N GLU A 196 -6.17 4.84 15.65
CA GLU A 196 -5.15 5.20 16.67
C GLU A 196 -4.13 4.07 16.91
N THR A 197 -4.49 2.84 16.55
CA THR A 197 -3.62 1.69 16.50
C THR A 197 -3.89 0.89 15.24
N ARG A 198 -2.92 0.07 14.83
CA ARG A 198 -3.05 -0.87 13.72
C ARG A 198 -4.26 -1.79 13.88
N GLU A 199 -4.49 -2.30 15.08
CA GLU A 199 -5.65 -3.14 15.38
C GLU A 199 -6.97 -2.37 15.19
N ALA A 200 -7.06 -1.12 15.68
CA ALA A 200 -8.25 -0.29 15.48
C ALA A 200 -8.49 0.07 14.00
N ALA A 201 -7.42 0.33 13.25
CA ALA A 201 -7.47 0.55 11.80
C ALA A 201 -7.95 -0.71 11.06
N SER A 202 -7.44 -1.87 11.44
CA SER A 202 -7.84 -3.18 10.90
C SER A 202 -9.32 -3.46 11.16
N GLU A 203 -9.78 -3.35 12.42
CA GLU A 203 -11.18 -3.56 12.81
C GLU A 203 -12.13 -2.66 12.00
N LYS A 204 -11.80 -1.37 11.89
CA LYS A 204 -12.59 -0.40 11.12
C LYS A 204 -12.62 -0.72 9.62
N ALA A 205 -11.49 -1.13 9.04
CA ALA A 205 -11.44 -1.53 7.63
C ALA A 205 -12.29 -2.80 7.38
N TYR A 206 -12.26 -3.77 8.30
CA TYR A 206 -13.10 -4.97 8.22
C TYR A 206 -14.58 -4.67 8.40
N GLU A 207 -14.94 -3.78 9.32
CA GLU A 207 -16.34 -3.34 9.51
C GLU A 207 -16.88 -2.69 8.22
N ALA A 208 -16.09 -1.83 7.58
CA ALA A 208 -16.45 -1.23 6.30
C ALA A 208 -16.56 -2.27 5.17
N LEU A 209 -15.62 -3.21 5.09
CA LEU A 209 -15.64 -4.28 4.10
C LEU A 209 -16.85 -5.20 4.26
N ALA A 210 -17.32 -5.44 5.50
CA ALA A 210 -18.51 -6.24 5.77
C ALA A 210 -19.80 -5.63 5.17
N GLY A 211 -19.79 -4.32 4.88
CA GLY A 211 -20.87 -3.64 4.17
C GLY A 211 -20.83 -3.80 2.65
N ILE A 212 -19.74 -4.34 2.08
CA ILE A 212 -19.54 -4.48 0.63
C ILE A 212 -19.72 -5.95 0.22
N SER A 213 -20.40 -6.18 -0.90
CA SER A 213 -20.60 -7.54 -1.42
C SER A 213 -20.58 -7.61 -2.94
N PHE A 214 -20.03 -8.71 -3.45
CA PHE A 214 -20.20 -9.18 -4.83
C PHE A 214 -20.04 -10.70 -4.85
N ASP A 215 -20.54 -11.35 -5.90
CA ASP A 215 -20.46 -12.81 -6.01
C ASP A 215 -19.00 -13.28 -6.01
N GLY A 216 -18.70 -14.23 -5.12
CA GLY A 216 -17.36 -14.77 -4.93
C GLY A 216 -16.34 -13.84 -4.26
N LEU A 217 -16.75 -12.78 -3.54
CA LEU A 217 -15.82 -11.92 -2.79
C LEU A 217 -14.89 -12.75 -1.88
N HIS A 218 -13.59 -12.59 -2.08
CA HIS A 218 -12.54 -13.16 -1.25
C HIS A 218 -11.70 -12.05 -0.62
N SER A 219 -11.43 -12.15 0.68
CA SER A 219 -10.47 -11.30 1.38
C SER A 219 -9.84 -12.10 2.51
N ARG A 220 -8.64 -11.73 2.93
CA ARG A 220 -8.04 -12.26 4.17
C ARG A 220 -8.74 -11.65 5.38
N SER A 221 -8.77 -12.37 6.50
CA SER A 221 -9.40 -11.95 7.77
C SER A 221 -8.41 -11.53 8.86
N ASP A 222 -7.10 -11.61 8.58
CA ASP A 222 -6.01 -11.38 9.54
C ASP A 222 -5.10 -10.18 9.18
N ILE A 223 -5.50 -9.32 8.24
CA ILE A 223 -4.68 -8.19 7.78
C ILE A 223 -4.56 -7.14 8.89
N GLY A 224 -3.32 -6.82 9.28
CA GLY A 224 -3.05 -5.85 10.34
C GLY A 224 -3.33 -6.38 11.76
N GLN A 225 -3.67 -7.66 11.90
CA GLN A 225 -3.85 -8.30 13.20
C GLN A 225 -2.54 -8.91 13.68
N THR A 226 -2.36 -8.94 15.00
CA THR A 226 -1.26 -9.69 15.60
C THR A 226 -1.60 -11.17 15.54
N MET A 227 -0.89 -11.93 14.69
CA MET A 227 -0.99 -13.38 14.64
C MET A 227 -0.60 -13.96 16.01
N ALA A 228 -1.48 -14.77 16.60
CA ALA A 228 -1.13 -15.53 17.79
C ALA A 228 -0.07 -16.58 17.41
N ASN A 229 1.13 -16.45 17.99
CA ASN A 229 2.18 -17.47 17.91
C ASN A 229 1.79 -18.74 18.65
#